data_AF-A0A5B9WM58-F1
#
_entry.id   AF-A0A5B9WM58-F1
#
_cell.length_a   1.000
_cell.length_b   1.000
_cell.length_c   1.000
_cell.angle_alpha   90.00
_cell.angle_beta   90.00
_cell.angle_gamma   90.00
#
_symmetry.space_group_name_H-M   'P 1'
#
loop_
_entity.id
_entity.type
_entity.pdbx_description
1 polymer ?
#
loop_
_entity_poly.entity_id
_entity_poly.type
_entity_poly.pdbx_seq_one_letter_code
_entity_poly.pdbx_strand_id
1 'polypeptide(L)'
;MVRHQYSIKRDHLKKLFSILLIFFLPLAIYAQQGLYIAPGTRLQVTGNEVVSIFGNVSNNGAFGSSNVAVINFFGKTWNNGNGSTLPDESADGFSGKGGLFRFSGDNPLYGNLGAQQLFGGYSVVTRTGATFPNFEVNNRLGILLSDLSDVKVRNNLHFTTGHIFLNGWNLVVGDRHPGTITGYSEQTFVVTGTNIAGGFLYREQVNAAAGKVVFPVGTSPSAYAPAAVEFGGAADDFKVRAFDSVYQFAISGPANRLDFTNKTWNIAREQNLAGEAKITLQHMDAEEGPDYADYRSSSYLSRYINNAWDYLETPENFPLPGNLTTTNTLRNATMHYRVFAGINSNEYFAKSSVVYGPYAPAVFIDFNAWRVSANFAQLEWYVSRELNNDRFEIERRFDRDTGFTKVGELPSQAPDGNSNIRLDYRYTDANNYEGWTYYRIRAVAKNGRESYSRVKAVPPFLTVDVWPNPNRGQFNVRVRGEQTDMIMQVVNMAGQVMNQYAIRGEANIRVEGLAKGSYLLVFYDRHSSRLMYTRKVIVIDRG
;
A
#
# COMPACT_ATOMS: atom_id res chain seq x y z
N MET A 1 -10.16 -68.07 -26.14
CA MET A 1 -9.58 -69.01 -25.16
C MET A 1 -8.43 -68.29 -24.47
N VAL A 2 -8.64 -67.45 -23.46
CA VAL A 2 -8.99 -67.73 -22.06
C VAL A 2 -7.89 -68.51 -21.30
N ARG A 3 -7.17 -67.74 -20.46
CA ARG A 3 -6.68 -68.03 -19.09
C ARG A 3 -5.49 -68.99 -18.88
N HIS A 4 -4.43 -68.49 -18.22
CA HIS A 4 -4.08 -68.69 -16.79
C HIS A 4 -3.06 -69.84 -16.63
N GLN A 5 -2.13 -69.92 -15.69
CA GLN A 5 -1.58 -69.10 -14.60
C GLN A 5 -0.52 -70.02 -13.93
N TYR A 6 0.55 -69.45 -13.34
CA TYR A 6 1.33 -69.95 -12.17
C TYR A 6 2.01 -71.35 -12.29
N SER A 7 3.10 -71.76 -11.61
CA SER A 7 3.90 -71.25 -10.49
C SER A 7 5.10 -72.21 -10.24
N ILE A 8 6.29 -71.65 -9.95
CA ILE A 8 7.30 -72.04 -8.91
C ILE A 8 7.99 -73.43 -8.94
N LYS A 9 9.34 -73.42 -9.02
CA LYS A 9 10.36 -73.96 -8.07
C LYS A 9 11.70 -74.16 -8.81
N ARG A 10 12.73 -73.33 -8.57
CA ARG A 10 13.81 -73.48 -7.57
C ARG A 10 14.63 -74.76 -7.77
N ASP A 11 15.83 -74.63 -8.35
CA ASP A 11 16.97 -75.46 -7.95
C ASP A 11 18.31 -74.77 -8.22
N HIS A 12 19.18 -74.90 -7.23
CA HIS A 12 20.50 -74.30 -7.14
C HIS A 12 21.59 -75.22 -7.71
N LEU A 13 22.74 -74.59 -8.04
CA LEU A 13 24.10 -75.10 -7.87
C LEU A 13 24.72 -75.92 -9.03
N LYS A 14 25.63 -75.30 -9.81
CA LYS A 14 27.11 -75.39 -9.61
C LYS A 14 27.91 -74.83 -10.81
N LYS A 15 28.72 -73.81 -10.49
CA LYS A 15 30.11 -73.54 -10.87
C LYS A 15 30.54 -73.61 -12.35
N LEU A 16 30.97 -72.47 -12.89
CA LEU A 16 32.25 -72.37 -13.61
C LEU A 16 32.95 -71.04 -13.26
N PHE A 17 34.24 -71.15 -12.91
CA PHE A 17 35.18 -70.08 -12.57
C PHE A 17 35.63 -69.34 -13.83
N SER A 18 35.86 -68.01 -13.76
CA SER A 18 37.06 -67.31 -14.25
C SER A 18 36.94 -65.78 -14.11
N ILE A 19 37.55 -65.27 -13.03
CA ILE A 19 38.43 -64.08 -12.91
C ILE A 19 38.17 -62.89 -13.88
N LEU A 20 37.66 -61.79 -13.34
CA LEU A 20 38.21 -60.45 -13.62
C LEU A 20 38.09 -59.58 -12.36
N LEU A 21 39.24 -59.31 -11.75
CA LEU A 21 39.43 -58.49 -10.56
C LEU A 21 39.42 -57.01 -10.99
N ILE A 22 38.33 -56.29 -10.75
CA ILE A 22 38.31 -54.82 -10.82
C ILE A 22 38.25 -54.30 -9.39
N PHE A 23 39.26 -53.50 -9.05
CA PHE A 23 39.46 -52.78 -7.80
C PHE A 23 38.17 -52.12 -7.30
N PHE A 24 37.55 -52.71 -6.27
CA PHE A 24 36.76 -51.94 -5.30
C PHE A 24 37.74 -51.37 -4.27
N LEU A 25 38.41 -50.27 -4.64
CA LEU A 25 38.88 -49.32 -3.65
C LEU A 25 37.63 -48.70 -3.02
N PRO A 26 37.39 -48.83 -1.71
CA PRO A 26 36.43 -47.95 -1.05
C PRO A 26 37.03 -46.55 -1.16
N LEU A 27 36.52 -45.74 -2.08
CA LEU A 27 36.61 -44.30 -1.95
C LEU A 27 35.93 -43.98 -0.62
N ALA A 28 36.75 -43.74 0.41
CA ALA A 28 36.30 -43.09 1.62
C ALA A 28 35.84 -41.68 1.20
N ILE A 29 34.57 -41.57 0.82
CA ILE A 29 33.87 -40.30 0.80
C ILE A 29 33.83 -39.89 2.27
N TYR A 30 34.74 -39.01 2.68
CA TYR A 30 34.64 -38.35 3.97
C TYR A 30 33.39 -37.46 3.92
N ALA A 31 32.24 -38.04 4.26
CA ALA A 31 31.10 -37.27 4.68
C ALA A 31 31.55 -36.49 5.92
N GLN A 32 31.49 -35.16 5.84
CA GLN A 32 31.85 -34.27 6.93
C GLN A 32 30.98 -34.62 8.15
N GLN A 33 31.61 -35.13 9.21
CA GLN A 33 30.90 -35.44 10.45
C GLN A 33 30.57 -34.11 11.13
N GLY A 34 29.34 -33.64 10.97
CA GLY A 34 28.81 -32.52 11.75
C GLY A 34 28.78 -32.84 13.24
N LEU A 35 28.63 -31.81 14.09
CA LEU A 35 28.43 -32.03 15.51
C LEU A 35 27.03 -32.61 15.74
N TYR A 36 26.97 -33.83 16.28
CA TYR A 36 25.73 -34.47 16.69
C TYR A 36 25.68 -34.62 18.20
N ILE A 37 24.65 -34.06 18.83
CA ILE A 37 24.37 -34.18 20.27
C ILE A 37 23.16 -35.09 20.42
N ALA A 38 23.37 -36.31 20.92
CA ALA A 38 22.32 -37.32 21.01
C ALA A 38 21.31 -37.02 22.13
N PRO A 39 20.09 -37.59 22.08
CA PRO A 39 19.11 -37.49 23.17
C PRO A 39 19.71 -37.90 24.52
N GLY A 40 19.41 -37.12 25.57
CA GLY A 40 19.93 -37.36 26.93
C GLY A 40 21.40 -36.99 27.14
N THR A 41 22.13 -36.59 26.10
CA THR A 41 23.51 -36.09 26.25
C THR A 41 23.53 -34.59 26.55
N ARG A 42 24.52 -34.15 27.33
CA ARG A 42 24.75 -32.74 27.64
C ARG A 42 26.15 -32.32 27.22
N LEU A 43 26.22 -31.33 26.35
CA LEU A 43 27.39 -30.52 26.08
C LEU A 43 27.21 -29.18 26.81
N GLN A 44 28.23 -28.71 27.50
CA GLN A 44 28.19 -27.42 28.20
C GLN A 44 29.49 -26.67 27.92
N VAL A 45 29.37 -25.42 27.48
CA VAL A 45 30.51 -24.49 27.35
C VAL A 45 30.47 -23.56 28.55
N THR A 46 31.55 -23.52 29.32
CA THR A 46 31.62 -22.80 30.59
C THR A 46 32.77 -21.79 30.60
N GLY A 47 32.64 -20.76 31.43
CA GLY A 47 33.66 -19.72 31.54
C GLY A 47 33.80 -18.92 30.24
N ASN A 48 34.94 -18.25 30.08
CA ASN A 48 35.24 -17.38 28.94
C ASN A 48 35.72 -18.17 27.70
N GLU A 49 35.23 -19.39 27.53
CA GLU A 49 35.62 -20.27 26.44
C GLU A 49 34.99 -19.84 25.11
N VAL A 50 35.77 -19.98 24.04
CA VAL A 50 35.32 -19.79 22.67
C VAL A 50 35.34 -21.14 21.96
N VAL A 51 34.17 -21.65 21.59
CA VAL A 51 34.01 -22.90 20.84
C VAL A 51 33.65 -22.57 19.40
N SER A 52 34.38 -23.13 18.44
CA SER A 52 34.12 -22.94 17.02
C SER A 52 33.73 -24.25 16.35
N ILE A 53 32.58 -24.25 15.66
CA ILE A 53 32.01 -25.42 14.99
C ILE A 53 31.99 -25.14 13.49
N PHE A 54 32.83 -25.86 12.74
CA PHE A 54 33.00 -25.64 11.30
C PHE A 54 32.05 -26.47 10.42
N GLY A 55 31.46 -27.53 10.97
CA GLY A 55 30.48 -28.39 10.29
C GLY A 55 29.04 -28.08 10.69
N ASN A 56 28.09 -28.80 10.10
CA ASN A 56 26.68 -28.71 10.47
C ASN A 56 26.44 -29.18 11.92
N VAL A 57 25.38 -28.71 12.55
CA VAL A 57 24.98 -29.08 13.92
C VAL A 57 23.62 -29.76 13.91
N SER A 58 23.51 -30.90 14.59
CA SER A 58 22.24 -31.53 14.95
C SER A 58 22.22 -31.77 16.46
N ASN A 59 21.35 -31.04 17.14
CA ASN A 59 21.19 -31.10 18.59
C ASN A 59 19.87 -31.78 18.95
N ASN A 60 19.93 -32.99 19.48
CA ASN A 60 18.79 -33.70 20.06
C ASN A 60 18.91 -33.85 21.58
N GLY A 61 19.94 -33.27 22.20
CA GLY A 61 20.20 -33.30 23.64
C GLY A 61 20.20 -31.88 24.23
N ALA A 62 21.15 -31.60 25.13
CA ALA A 62 21.36 -30.28 25.71
C ALA A 62 22.70 -29.70 25.25
N PHE A 63 22.68 -28.49 24.68
CA PHE A 63 23.89 -27.72 24.36
C PHE A 63 23.87 -26.39 25.14
N GLY A 64 24.37 -26.45 26.37
CA GLY A 64 24.35 -25.31 27.28
C GLY A 64 25.55 -24.38 27.16
N SER A 65 25.37 -23.14 27.62
CA SER A 65 26.40 -22.10 27.59
C SER A 65 26.30 -21.16 28.80
N SER A 66 27.42 -20.79 29.42
CA SER A 66 27.44 -19.75 30.48
C SER A 66 27.49 -18.33 29.91
N ASN A 67 27.10 -17.33 30.71
CA ASN A 67 27.02 -15.90 30.35
C ASN A 67 28.17 -15.26 29.52
N VAL A 68 29.41 -15.75 29.63
CA VAL A 68 30.58 -15.23 28.88
C VAL A 68 31.09 -16.18 27.80
N ALA A 69 30.45 -17.34 27.61
CA ALA A 69 30.82 -18.29 26.58
C ALA A 69 30.44 -17.78 25.18
N VAL A 70 31.28 -18.07 24.18
CA VAL A 70 30.99 -17.77 22.76
C VAL A 70 31.04 -19.04 21.94
N ILE A 71 29.94 -19.35 21.27
CA ILE A 71 29.83 -20.47 20.32
C ILE A 71 29.76 -19.89 18.91
N ASN A 72 30.84 -20.02 18.16
CA ASN A 72 30.88 -19.65 16.74
C ASN A 72 30.42 -20.84 15.89
N PHE A 73 29.37 -20.65 15.12
CA PHE A 73 28.87 -21.62 14.16
C PHE A 73 29.13 -21.16 12.73
N PHE A 74 29.95 -21.93 12.01
CA PHE A 74 30.32 -21.68 10.62
C PHE A 74 29.72 -22.69 9.64
N GLY A 75 29.02 -23.73 10.13
CA GLY A 75 28.40 -24.75 9.28
C GLY A 75 27.24 -24.21 8.44
N LYS A 76 26.69 -25.03 7.54
CA LYS A 76 25.56 -24.65 6.68
C LYS A 76 24.22 -24.75 7.42
N THR A 77 24.03 -25.80 8.22
CA THR A 77 22.76 -26.10 8.87
C THR A 77 22.91 -26.29 10.38
N TRP A 78 22.02 -25.67 11.14
CA TRP A 78 21.82 -25.92 12.57
C TRP A 78 20.41 -26.46 12.79
N ASN A 79 20.29 -27.64 13.41
CA ASN A 79 19.02 -28.29 13.65
C ASN A 79 18.87 -28.68 15.12
N ASN A 80 17.92 -28.04 15.81
CA ASN A 80 17.48 -28.43 17.14
C ASN A 80 16.29 -29.41 17.02
N GLY A 81 16.52 -30.69 17.32
CA GLY A 81 15.48 -31.71 17.30
C GLY A 81 14.47 -31.56 18.44
N ASN A 82 13.40 -32.36 18.39
CA ASN A 82 12.35 -32.34 19.41
C ASN A 82 12.91 -32.67 20.81
N GLY A 83 12.57 -31.87 21.82
CA GLY A 83 13.06 -32.03 23.19
C GLY A 83 14.51 -31.58 23.41
N SER A 84 15.18 -31.04 22.39
CA SER A 84 16.50 -30.43 22.57
C SER A 84 16.42 -29.14 23.39
N THR A 85 17.50 -28.81 24.08
CA THR A 85 17.59 -27.61 24.92
C THR A 85 18.91 -26.87 24.74
N LEU A 86 18.90 -25.58 25.06
CA LEU A 86 20.07 -24.70 25.06
C LEU A 86 20.18 -24.01 26.44
N PRO A 87 20.48 -24.78 27.51
CA PRO A 87 20.42 -24.26 28.87
C PRO A 87 21.54 -23.26 29.17
N ASP A 88 21.32 -22.40 30.16
CA ASP A 88 22.31 -21.47 30.68
C ASP A 88 22.84 -21.87 32.07
N GLU A 89 23.48 -20.94 32.76
CA GLU A 89 24.03 -21.13 34.11
C GLU A 89 23.02 -21.11 35.27
N SER A 90 21.75 -20.77 35.04
CA SER A 90 20.74 -20.70 36.11
C SER A 90 20.28 -22.11 36.53
N ALA A 91 19.65 -22.18 37.70
CA ALA A 91 19.15 -23.44 38.24
C ALA A 91 18.04 -24.08 37.38
N ASP A 92 17.17 -23.25 36.77
CA ASP A 92 16.17 -23.70 35.80
C ASP A 92 16.75 -23.88 34.39
N GLY A 93 17.98 -23.41 34.15
CA GLY A 93 18.68 -23.43 32.87
C GLY A 93 18.14 -22.42 31.85
N PHE A 94 17.21 -21.53 32.19
CA PHE A 94 16.59 -20.62 31.23
C PHE A 94 16.43 -19.18 31.71
N SER A 95 16.61 -18.90 32.99
CA SER A 95 16.52 -17.56 33.58
C SER A 95 17.86 -16.84 33.70
N GLY A 96 18.97 -17.50 33.35
CA GLY A 96 20.29 -16.91 33.30
C GLY A 96 20.54 -16.07 32.06
N LYS A 97 21.74 -15.50 31.96
CA LYS A 97 22.15 -14.74 30.77
C LYS A 97 22.53 -15.66 29.62
N GLY A 98 23.21 -16.77 29.92
CA GLY A 98 23.72 -17.72 28.93
C GLY A 98 24.70 -17.12 27.93
N GLY A 99 25.35 -17.96 27.14
CA GLY A 99 26.38 -17.54 26.19
C GLY A 99 25.84 -16.90 24.91
N LEU A 100 26.76 -16.55 24.03
CA LEU A 100 26.48 -16.03 22.70
C LEU A 100 26.60 -17.14 21.64
N PHE A 101 25.54 -17.37 20.88
CA PHE A 101 25.57 -18.20 19.68
C PHE A 101 25.71 -17.30 18.45
N ARG A 102 26.91 -17.30 17.84
CA ARG A 102 27.23 -16.49 16.67
C ARG A 102 27.16 -17.34 15.40
N PHE A 103 26.24 -17.00 14.52
CA PHE A 103 26.09 -17.61 13.20
C PHE A 103 26.91 -16.81 12.19
N SER A 104 28.04 -17.37 11.76
CA SER A 104 29.01 -16.71 10.89
C SER A 104 29.04 -17.34 9.50
N GLY A 105 28.83 -16.54 8.45
CA GLY A 105 28.76 -17.02 7.06
C GLY A 105 30.11 -17.33 6.43
N ASP A 106 31.18 -16.68 6.90
CA ASP A 106 32.54 -16.85 6.37
C ASP A 106 33.24 -17.98 7.12
N ASN A 107 33.10 -19.20 6.61
CA ASN A 107 33.71 -20.38 7.21
C ASN A 107 35.23 -20.38 6.94
N PRO A 108 36.10 -20.39 7.97
CA PRO A 108 37.55 -20.36 7.77
C PRO A 108 38.12 -21.56 7.02
N LEU A 109 37.41 -22.69 6.98
CA LEU A 109 37.86 -23.91 6.33
C LEU A 109 37.25 -24.10 4.93
N TYR A 110 36.02 -23.63 4.72
CA TYR A 110 35.24 -23.93 3.50
C TYR A 110 34.78 -22.68 2.73
N GLY A 111 35.18 -21.49 3.18
CA GLY A 111 34.75 -20.23 2.60
C GLY A 111 33.28 -19.92 2.87
N ASN A 112 32.68 -19.05 2.07
CA ASN A 112 31.29 -18.66 2.28
C ASN A 112 30.32 -19.76 1.83
N LEU A 113 29.54 -20.30 2.78
CA LEU A 113 28.61 -21.40 2.54
C LEU A 113 27.20 -20.92 2.11
N GLY A 114 27.01 -19.63 1.84
CA GLY A 114 25.69 -19.06 1.56
C GLY A 114 24.93 -18.65 2.82
N ALA A 115 23.62 -18.40 2.67
CA ALA A 115 22.71 -18.24 3.80
C ALA A 115 22.69 -19.51 4.67
N GLN A 116 22.82 -19.38 5.99
CA GLN A 116 22.75 -20.52 6.91
C GLN A 116 21.29 -20.93 7.14
N GLN A 117 21.01 -22.22 7.29
CA GLN A 117 19.67 -22.72 7.59
C GLN A 117 19.56 -23.03 9.08
N LEU A 118 18.49 -22.54 9.70
CA LEU A 118 18.22 -22.74 11.13
C LEU A 118 16.85 -23.40 11.32
N PHE A 119 16.87 -24.63 11.81
CA PHE A 119 15.72 -25.25 12.44
C PHE A 119 15.85 -25.00 13.95
N GLY A 120 15.11 -24.00 14.44
CA GLY A 120 15.17 -23.49 15.81
C GLY A 120 14.72 -24.44 16.90
N GLY A 121 13.80 -25.36 16.59
CA GLY A 121 13.23 -26.32 17.52
C GLY A 121 12.29 -25.70 18.56
N TYR A 122 11.75 -24.50 18.32
CA TYR A 122 10.78 -23.83 19.17
C TYR A 122 9.39 -23.79 18.53
N SER A 123 8.35 -23.75 19.36
CA SER A 123 6.95 -23.59 18.95
C SER A 123 6.34 -22.43 19.74
N VAL A 124 5.93 -21.37 19.03
CA VAL A 124 5.25 -20.22 19.66
C VAL A 124 3.88 -20.60 20.22
N VAL A 125 3.21 -21.57 19.61
CA VAL A 125 1.87 -22.02 20.00
C VAL A 125 1.90 -22.74 21.36
N THR A 126 2.85 -23.65 21.54
CA THR A 126 3.00 -24.41 22.80
C THR A 126 3.92 -23.73 23.81
N ARG A 127 4.66 -22.69 23.38
CA ARG A 127 5.70 -22.00 24.15
C ARG A 127 6.78 -22.94 24.70
N THR A 128 7.14 -23.94 23.91
CA THR A 128 8.11 -24.99 24.29
C THR A 128 9.14 -25.22 23.19
N GLY A 129 10.31 -25.75 23.57
CA GLY A 129 11.39 -26.10 22.66
C GLY A 129 12.72 -25.43 23.01
N ALA A 130 13.68 -25.52 22.10
CA ALA A 130 15.01 -24.94 22.29
C ALA A 130 14.97 -23.40 22.20
N THR A 131 15.66 -22.72 23.12
CA THR A 131 15.68 -21.25 23.20
C THR A 131 17.11 -20.74 23.33
N PHE A 132 17.58 -19.99 22.33
CA PHE A 132 18.93 -19.42 22.37
C PHE A 132 18.99 -18.33 23.46
N PRO A 133 20.02 -18.31 24.34
CA PRO A 133 20.19 -17.24 25.31
C PRO A 133 20.47 -15.90 24.63
N ASN A 134 21.59 -15.80 23.90
CA ASN A 134 21.94 -14.67 23.04
C ASN A 134 22.31 -15.18 21.65
N PHE A 135 21.97 -14.41 20.63
CA PHE A 135 22.10 -14.82 19.24
C PHE A 135 22.69 -13.69 18.41
N GLU A 136 23.75 -13.96 17.65
CA GLU A 136 24.36 -12.99 16.73
C GLU A 136 24.25 -13.47 15.28
N VAL A 137 23.73 -12.58 14.43
CA VAL A 137 23.70 -12.72 12.98
C VAL A 137 24.95 -12.06 12.40
N ASN A 138 25.92 -12.86 11.98
CA ASN A 138 27.13 -12.39 11.31
C ASN A 138 27.33 -13.11 9.97
N ASN A 139 26.29 -13.06 9.14
CA ASN A 139 26.33 -13.64 7.81
C ASN A 139 25.66 -12.67 6.83
N ARG A 140 26.44 -12.04 5.95
CA ARG A 140 25.93 -11.11 4.93
C ARG A 140 24.81 -11.68 4.04
N LEU A 141 24.78 -13.01 3.83
CA LEU A 141 23.74 -13.69 3.06
C LEU A 141 22.54 -14.13 3.94
N GLY A 142 22.66 -13.94 5.25
CA GLY A 142 21.61 -14.12 6.24
C GLY A 142 21.43 -15.54 6.76
N ILE A 143 20.40 -15.68 7.58
CA ILE A 143 19.95 -16.94 8.18
C ILE A 143 18.51 -17.17 7.73
N LEU A 144 18.24 -18.33 7.14
CA LEU A 144 16.93 -18.74 6.69
C LEU A 144 16.33 -19.70 7.73
N LEU A 145 15.14 -19.36 8.23
CA LEU A 145 14.39 -20.29 9.08
C LEU A 145 13.86 -21.46 8.25
N SER A 146 14.17 -22.66 8.72
CA SER A 146 13.72 -23.91 8.10
C SER A 146 12.25 -24.19 8.39
N ASP A 147 11.61 -24.96 7.51
CA ASP A 147 10.21 -25.33 7.64
C ASP A 147 9.87 -25.99 8.98
N LEU A 148 8.67 -25.66 9.49
CA LEU A 148 8.03 -26.18 10.69
C LEU A 148 8.73 -25.82 12.01
N SER A 149 9.50 -24.74 12.03
CA SER A 149 10.21 -24.34 13.23
C SER A 149 10.26 -22.83 13.45
N ASP A 150 9.73 -22.41 14.60
CA ASP A 150 10.00 -21.08 15.14
C ASP A 150 11.38 -21.06 15.81
N VAL A 151 11.88 -19.85 16.08
CA VAL A 151 13.11 -19.60 16.85
C VAL A 151 12.77 -18.68 18.02
N LYS A 152 13.35 -18.95 19.19
CA LYS A 152 13.30 -18.03 20.34
C LYS A 152 14.70 -17.63 20.79
N VAL A 153 14.90 -16.34 21.04
CA VAL A 153 16.09 -15.72 21.63
C VAL A 153 15.67 -15.05 22.94
N ARG A 154 16.21 -15.47 24.08
CA ARG A 154 15.73 -15.05 25.40
C ARG A 154 16.15 -13.62 25.75
N ASN A 155 17.41 -13.27 25.50
CA ASN A 155 18.02 -12.05 26.03
C ASN A 155 18.34 -11.01 24.95
N ASN A 156 19.33 -11.28 24.10
CA ASN A 156 19.76 -10.35 23.05
C ASN A 156 19.87 -11.03 21.69
N LEU A 157 19.24 -10.41 20.68
CA LEU A 157 19.49 -10.66 19.27
C LEU A 157 20.36 -9.52 18.72
N HIS A 158 21.59 -9.82 18.33
CA HIS A 158 22.50 -8.86 17.73
C HIS A 158 22.65 -9.09 16.23
N PHE A 159 22.62 -8.02 15.45
CA PHE A 159 23.02 -8.05 14.05
C PHE A 159 24.39 -7.42 13.88
N THR A 160 25.32 -8.18 13.33
CA THR A 160 26.60 -7.67 12.83
C THR A 160 26.54 -7.50 11.32
N THR A 161 26.05 -8.51 10.61
CA THR A 161 25.81 -8.45 9.16
C THR A 161 24.64 -9.34 8.73
N GLY A 162 23.92 -8.91 7.69
CA GLY A 162 22.85 -9.67 7.04
C GLY A 162 21.51 -9.70 7.80
N HIS A 163 20.69 -10.70 7.46
CA HIS A 163 19.26 -10.73 7.79
C HIS A 163 18.84 -12.06 8.41
N ILE A 164 17.71 -12.08 9.12
CA ILE A 164 16.99 -13.32 9.41
C ILE A 164 15.76 -13.39 8.52
N PHE A 165 15.69 -14.37 7.63
CA PHE A 165 14.55 -14.62 6.76
C PHE A 165 13.58 -15.57 7.46
N LEU A 166 12.39 -15.06 7.77
CA LEU A 166 11.37 -15.81 8.49
C LEU A 166 10.80 -16.98 7.69
N ASN A 167 10.69 -16.85 6.37
CA ASN A 167 10.20 -17.90 5.47
C ASN A 167 8.87 -18.54 5.94
N GLY A 168 7.96 -17.73 6.51
CA GLY A 168 6.68 -18.19 7.05
C GLY A 168 6.68 -18.53 8.55
N TRP A 169 7.84 -18.59 9.20
CA TRP A 169 8.02 -18.97 10.61
C TRP A 169 8.25 -17.78 11.53
N ASN A 170 8.13 -17.98 12.83
CA ASN A 170 8.19 -16.89 13.79
C ASN A 170 9.54 -16.81 14.47
N LEU A 171 9.93 -15.58 14.80
CA LEU A 171 11.07 -15.29 15.66
C LEU A 171 10.57 -14.61 16.92
N VAL A 172 10.88 -15.17 18.08
CA VAL A 172 10.56 -14.60 19.39
C VAL A 172 11.82 -14.02 20.01
N VAL A 173 11.76 -12.77 20.45
CA VAL A 173 12.82 -12.15 21.26
C VAL A 173 12.25 -11.71 22.60
N GLY A 174 12.85 -12.20 23.68
CA GLY A 174 12.41 -11.95 25.05
C GLY A 174 12.12 -13.22 25.84
N ASP A 175 12.21 -13.13 27.16
CA ASP A 175 11.74 -14.12 28.11
C ASP A 175 11.27 -13.41 29.38
N ARG A 176 9.95 -13.36 29.60
CA ARG A 176 9.33 -12.56 30.70
C ARG A 176 9.61 -11.04 30.64
N HIS A 177 10.24 -10.59 29.56
CA HIS A 177 10.54 -9.21 29.22
C HIS A 177 10.77 -9.13 27.70
N PRO A 178 10.76 -7.93 27.07
CA PRO A 178 10.93 -7.83 25.62
C PRO A 178 12.31 -8.25 25.10
N GLY A 179 13.31 -8.42 25.96
CA GLY A 179 14.69 -8.62 25.55
C GLY A 179 15.22 -7.41 24.78
N THR A 180 16.32 -7.58 24.06
CA THR A 180 16.91 -6.51 23.25
C THR A 180 17.22 -7.00 21.84
N ILE A 181 17.07 -6.09 20.86
CA ILE A 181 17.59 -6.30 19.51
C ILE A 181 18.55 -5.14 19.23
N THR A 182 19.77 -5.45 18.81
CA THR A 182 20.86 -4.46 18.62
C THR A 182 21.53 -4.63 17.26
N GLY A 183 22.22 -3.60 16.77
CA GLY A 183 22.91 -3.63 15.48
C GLY A 183 22.00 -3.63 14.24
N TYR A 184 20.69 -3.43 14.44
CA TYR A 184 19.73 -3.37 13.33
C TYR A 184 19.81 -2.04 12.58
N SER A 185 19.60 -2.09 11.28
CA SER A 185 19.63 -0.97 10.34
C SER A 185 18.84 -1.30 9.08
N GLU A 186 18.83 -0.42 8.09
CA GLU A 186 18.31 -0.71 6.75
C GLU A 186 19.10 -1.78 5.98
N GLN A 187 20.22 -2.25 6.52
CA GLN A 187 21.06 -3.32 5.95
C GLN A 187 21.03 -4.60 6.79
N THR A 188 20.48 -4.53 8.01
CA THR A 188 20.51 -5.60 9.01
C THR A 188 19.20 -5.67 9.79
N PHE A 189 18.32 -6.62 9.44
CA PHE A 189 16.99 -6.73 10.04
C PHE A 189 16.33 -8.09 9.79
N VAL A 190 15.13 -8.28 10.33
CA VAL A 190 14.30 -9.49 10.14
C VAL A 190 13.41 -9.34 8.89
N VAL A 191 13.54 -10.25 7.93
CA VAL A 191 12.76 -10.24 6.68
C VAL A 191 11.50 -11.09 6.83
N THR A 192 10.33 -10.47 6.73
CA THR A 192 9.00 -11.09 6.95
C THR A 192 8.32 -11.56 5.66
N GLY A 193 8.91 -11.26 4.50
CA GLY A 193 8.37 -11.58 3.17
C GLY A 193 7.39 -10.54 2.63
N THR A 194 7.14 -10.59 1.33
CA THR A 194 6.32 -9.60 0.60
C THR A 194 4.82 -9.94 0.57
N ASN A 195 4.44 -11.19 0.84
CA ASN A 195 3.06 -11.66 0.73
C ASN A 195 2.23 -11.38 1.99
N ILE A 196 0.89 -11.32 1.83
CA ILE A 196 -0.07 -11.15 2.94
C ILE A 196 0.06 -12.23 4.02
N ALA A 197 0.56 -13.42 3.67
CA ALA A 197 0.84 -14.52 4.60
C ALA A 197 2.35 -14.64 4.87
N GLY A 198 2.72 -15.00 6.09
CA GLY A 198 4.10 -15.08 6.54
C GLY A 198 4.22 -15.02 8.06
N GLY A 199 5.44 -15.18 8.55
CA GLY A 199 5.74 -15.19 9.98
C GLY A 199 5.89 -13.80 10.59
N PHE A 200 5.96 -13.78 11.93
CA PHE A 200 6.08 -12.55 12.72
C PHE A 200 7.36 -12.51 13.56
N LEU A 201 7.81 -11.30 13.86
CA LEU A 201 8.72 -11.02 14.96
C LEU A 201 7.90 -10.72 16.22
N TYR A 202 8.08 -11.54 17.25
CA TYR A 202 7.46 -11.40 18.57
C TYR A 202 8.40 -10.73 19.56
N ARG A 203 7.83 -9.91 20.45
CA ARG A 203 8.48 -9.34 21.63
C ARG A 203 7.59 -9.62 22.84
N GLU A 204 8.13 -10.34 23.82
CA GLU A 204 7.36 -10.77 25.00
C GLU A 204 7.21 -9.65 26.04
N GLN A 205 6.10 -9.62 26.77
CA GLN A 205 5.89 -8.79 27.96
C GLN A 205 6.21 -7.30 27.77
N VAL A 206 5.83 -6.73 26.63
CA VAL A 206 5.89 -5.28 26.38
C VAL A 206 4.91 -4.58 27.33
N ASN A 207 5.39 -3.58 28.06
CA ASN A 207 4.64 -2.82 29.07
C ASN A 207 5.17 -1.38 29.18
N ALA A 208 4.60 -0.59 30.08
CA ALA A 208 4.98 0.80 30.28
C ALA A 208 6.47 0.98 30.65
N ALA A 209 7.04 0.06 31.42
CA ALA A 209 8.45 0.12 31.84
C ALA A 209 9.43 -0.20 30.70
N ALA A 210 8.98 -0.92 29.66
CA ALA A 210 9.80 -1.22 28.49
C ALA A 210 10.03 0.01 27.59
N GLY A 211 9.19 1.05 27.70
CA GLY A 211 9.26 2.22 26.84
C GLY A 211 9.06 1.87 25.37
N LYS A 212 9.93 2.41 24.50
CA LYS A 212 9.87 2.19 23.05
C LYS A 212 10.51 0.86 22.65
N VAL A 213 9.70 -0.12 22.28
CA VAL A 213 10.16 -1.43 21.78
C VAL A 213 10.12 -1.44 20.26
N VAL A 214 11.30 -1.57 19.63
CA VAL A 214 11.45 -1.60 18.17
C VAL A 214 11.40 -3.04 17.63
N PHE A 215 10.68 -3.20 16.52
CA PHE A 215 10.58 -4.39 15.69
C PHE A 215 11.30 -4.10 14.36
N PRO A 216 12.59 -4.42 14.24
CA PRO A 216 13.35 -4.19 13.02
C PRO A 216 12.99 -5.23 11.96
N VAL A 217 11.89 -4.97 11.25
CA VAL A 217 11.37 -5.83 10.19
C VAL A 217 11.44 -5.15 8.83
N GLY A 218 11.36 -5.95 7.77
CA GLY A 218 11.22 -5.48 6.38
C GLY A 218 10.73 -6.61 5.48
N THR A 219 10.29 -6.29 4.27
CA THR A 219 9.62 -7.26 3.39
C THR A 219 10.59 -8.01 2.48
N SER A 220 11.73 -7.39 2.18
CA SER A 220 12.86 -7.95 1.43
C SER A 220 14.16 -7.35 1.96
N PRO A 221 15.35 -7.87 1.61
CA PRO A 221 16.64 -7.32 2.05
C PRO A 221 16.88 -5.84 1.70
N SER A 222 16.12 -5.27 0.77
CA SER A 222 16.23 -3.86 0.38
C SER A 222 15.05 -3.00 0.85
N ALA A 223 14.07 -3.60 1.53
CA ALA A 223 12.80 -2.95 1.88
C ALA A 223 12.61 -2.94 3.40
N TYR A 224 13.44 -2.16 4.09
CA TYR A 224 13.36 -1.97 5.54
C TYR A 224 12.09 -1.19 5.92
N ALA A 225 11.30 -1.75 6.83
CA ALA A 225 9.99 -1.23 7.21
C ALA A 225 9.71 -1.47 8.70
N PRO A 226 10.53 -0.95 9.63
CA PRO A 226 10.40 -1.29 11.04
C PRO A 226 9.17 -0.62 11.67
N ALA A 227 8.72 -1.22 12.76
CA ALA A 227 7.72 -0.62 13.65
C ALA A 227 8.30 -0.42 15.04
N ALA A 228 7.72 0.47 15.82
CA ALA A 228 7.94 0.54 17.25
C ALA A 228 6.62 0.68 17.99
N VAL A 229 6.56 0.05 19.16
CA VAL A 229 5.41 0.07 20.07
C VAL A 229 5.89 0.65 21.41
N GLU A 230 5.22 1.71 21.86
CA GLU A 230 5.25 2.17 23.25
C GLU A 230 3.88 1.85 23.86
N PHE A 231 3.83 0.95 24.83
CA PHE A 231 2.56 0.43 25.36
C PHE A 231 2.41 0.79 26.84
N GLY A 232 1.36 1.54 27.18
CA GLY A 232 1.07 1.97 28.55
C GLY A 232 0.30 0.96 29.40
N GLY A 233 -0.09 -0.19 28.85
CA GLY A 233 -0.89 -1.21 29.54
C GLY A 233 -0.08 -2.22 30.36
N ALA A 234 -0.79 -3.21 30.91
CA ALA A 234 -0.20 -4.37 31.55
C ALA A 234 0.62 -5.21 30.56
N ALA A 235 1.62 -5.95 31.03
CA ALA A 235 2.53 -6.70 30.16
C ALA A 235 1.80 -7.65 29.20
N ASP A 236 2.12 -7.56 27.91
CA ASP A 236 1.55 -8.39 26.85
C ASP A 236 2.60 -8.71 25.78
N ASP A 237 2.37 -9.80 25.05
CA ASP A 237 3.25 -10.23 23.97
C ASP A 237 2.76 -9.57 22.67
N PHE A 238 3.64 -8.82 22.01
CA PHE A 238 3.35 -8.15 20.74
C PHE A 238 4.07 -8.86 19.61
N LYS A 239 3.42 -8.90 18.45
CA LYS A 239 4.00 -9.44 17.23
C LYS A 239 3.78 -8.48 16.07
N VAL A 240 4.82 -8.34 15.25
CA VAL A 240 4.81 -7.44 14.09
C VAL A 240 5.35 -8.17 12.88
N ARG A 241 4.70 -7.92 11.74
CA ARG A 241 5.28 -8.14 10.42
C ARG A 241 4.89 -7.03 9.45
N ALA A 242 5.65 -6.91 8.37
CA ALA A 242 5.27 -6.09 7.22
C ALA A 242 5.09 -6.98 5.98
N PHE A 243 4.30 -6.53 5.03
CA PHE A 243 4.19 -7.10 3.68
C PHE A 243 3.94 -5.98 2.66
N ASP A 244 4.06 -6.30 1.37
CA ASP A 244 3.96 -5.31 0.29
C ASP A 244 2.52 -5.04 -0.11
N SER A 245 2.27 -3.85 -0.65
CA SER A 245 0.96 -3.32 -1.05
C SER A 245 0.01 -3.01 0.12
N VAL A 246 -0.86 -2.03 -0.13
CA VAL A 246 -1.99 -1.71 0.73
C VAL A 246 -3.26 -2.06 -0.01
N TYR A 247 -3.95 -3.10 0.44
CA TYR A 247 -5.16 -3.58 -0.22
C TYR A 247 -6.42 -2.88 0.31
N GLN A 248 -7.44 -2.75 -0.53
CA GLN A 248 -8.72 -2.14 -0.14
C GLN A 248 -9.30 -2.70 1.16
N PHE A 249 -9.22 -4.02 1.35
CA PHE A 249 -9.73 -4.72 2.53
C PHE A 249 -8.60 -5.33 3.36
N ALA A 250 -7.55 -4.54 3.60
CA ALA A 250 -6.30 -4.87 4.30
C ALA A 250 -5.44 -5.98 3.66
N ILE A 251 -6.05 -7.13 3.35
CA ILE A 251 -5.39 -8.32 2.79
C ILE A 251 -6.05 -8.81 1.49
N SER A 252 -7.08 -8.13 1.00
CA SER A 252 -7.79 -8.51 -0.23
C SER A 252 -8.36 -7.30 -0.99
N GLY A 253 -8.76 -7.56 -2.23
CA GLY A 253 -9.21 -6.52 -3.16
C GLY A 253 -8.05 -5.88 -3.94
N PRO A 254 -8.33 -4.83 -4.73
CA PRO A 254 -7.29 -4.11 -5.46
C PRO A 254 -6.31 -3.43 -4.50
N ALA A 255 -5.03 -3.39 -4.89
CA ALA A 255 -4.01 -2.64 -4.17
C ALA A 255 -4.05 -1.16 -4.54
N ASN A 256 -3.98 -0.29 -3.54
CA ASN A 256 -3.70 1.12 -3.72
C ASN A 256 -2.18 1.34 -3.68
N ARG A 257 -1.67 1.99 -4.72
CA ARG A 257 -0.24 2.26 -4.92
C ARG A 257 0.06 3.74 -5.15
N LEU A 258 -0.92 4.62 -4.94
CA LEU A 258 -0.79 6.03 -5.27
C LEU A 258 -0.45 6.87 -4.04
N ASP A 259 -1.39 7.03 -3.14
CA ASP A 259 -1.31 7.89 -1.95
C ASP A 259 -0.97 7.10 -0.67
N PHE A 260 -0.66 5.82 -0.81
CA PHE A 260 -0.16 4.96 0.25
C PHE A 260 1.31 4.62 0.01
N THR A 261 1.99 4.29 1.10
CA THR A 261 3.23 3.51 1.03
C THR A 261 2.93 2.10 0.52
N ASN A 262 3.86 1.47 -0.19
CA ASN A 262 3.81 0.07 -0.63
C ASN A 262 4.02 -0.94 0.54
N LYS A 263 3.58 -0.59 1.74
CA LYS A 263 3.80 -1.36 2.97
C LYS A 263 2.54 -1.37 3.81
N THR A 264 2.16 -2.58 4.22
CA THR A 264 1.17 -2.81 5.27
C THR A 264 1.88 -3.46 6.45
N TRP A 265 1.68 -2.90 7.64
CA TRP A 265 2.13 -3.48 8.91
C TRP A 265 0.97 -4.24 9.52
N ASN A 266 1.20 -5.51 9.84
CA ASN A 266 0.29 -6.29 10.65
C ASN A 266 0.86 -6.36 12.07
N ILE A 267 0.16 -5.72 13.00
CA ILE A 267 0.51 -5.65 14.42
C ILE A 267 -0.58 -6.35 15.21
N ALA A 268 -0.17 -7.23 16.11
CA ALA A 268 -1.06 -8.04 16.90
C ALA A 268 -0.50 -8.19 18.32
N ARG A 269 -1.39 -8.53 19.25
CA ARG A 269 -1.07 -8.84 20.65
C ARG A 269 -1.87 -10.04 21.14
N GLU A 270 -1.49 -10.63 22.28
CA GLU A 270 -2.10 -11.89 22.73
C GLU A 270 -3.24 -11.71 23.74
N GLN A 271 -3.10 -10.86 24.77
CA GLN A 271 -4.06 -10.80 25.89
C GLN A 271 -5.17 -9.75 25.73
N ASN A 272 -5.02 -8.77 24.82
CA ASN A 272 -6.02 -7.71 24.53
C ASN A 272 -6.51 -6.89 25.74
N LEU A 273 -5.72 -6.79 26.81
CA LEU A 273 -6.02 -5.94 27.97
C LEU A 273 -6.00 -4.45 27.61
N ALA A 274 -6.81 -3.64 28.29
CA ALA A 274 -6.85 -2.19 28.07
C ALA A 274 -5.46 -1.55 28.25
N GLY A 275 -5.11 -0.61 27.37
CA GLY A 275 -3.85 0.11 27.42
C GLY A 275 -3.65 0.94 26.16
N GLU A 276 -3.25 2.19 26.36
CA GLU A 276 -2.87 3.07 25.26
C GLU A 276 -1.60 2.55 24.58
N ALA A 277 -1.58 2.57 23.26
CA ALA A 277 -0.45 2.15 22.45
C ALA A 277 -0.09 3.26 21.47
N LYS A 278 1.14 3.76 21.56
CA LYS A 278 1.73 4.60 20.52
C LYS A 278 2.47 3.71 19.52
N ILE A 279 2.02 3.77 18.28
CA ILE A 279 2.60 3.03 17.17
C ILE A 279 3.38 3.98 16.30
N THR A 280 4.63 3.60 16.02
CA THR A 280 5.54 4.34 15.15
C THR A 280 5.94 3.45 13.99
N LEU A 281 5.72 3.89 12.76
CA LEU A 281 6.01 3.13 11.54
C LEU A 281 6.95 3.90 10.63
N GLN A 282 7.97 3.22 10.13
CA GLN A 282 8.96 3.77 9.21
C GLN A 282 9.02 2.93 7.93
N HIS A 283 9.15 3.59 6.78
CA HIS A 283 9.46 2.97 5.48
C HIS A 283 10.62 3.71 4.82
N MET A 284 11.27 3.06 3.86
CA MET A 284 12.22 3.71 2.95
C MET A 284 11.45 4.51 1.91
N ASP A 285 11.89 5.73 1.56
CA ASP A 285 11.14 6.62 0.66
C ASP A 285 10.93 6.03 -0.75
N ALA A 286 11.78 5.09 -1.17
CA ALA A 286 11.63 4.34 -2.42
C ALA A 286 10.39 3.44 -2.47
N GLU A 287 9.75 3.19 -1.33
CA GLU A 287 8.54 2.37 -1.20
C GLU A 287 7.26 3.21 -1.24
N GLU A 288 7.34 4.49 -1.60
CA GLU A 288 6.18 5.36 -1.64
C GLU A 288 5.45 5.30 -2.98
N GLY A 289 4.12 5.34 -2.92
CA GLY A 289 3.34 5.68 -4.09
C GLY A 289 3.60 7.14 -4.52
N PRO A 290 3.40 7.47 -5.81
CA PRO A 290 3.69 8.81 -6.33
C PRO A 290 2.92 9.93 -5.62
N ASP A 291 1.61 9.75 -5.38
CA ASP A 291 0.81 10.76 -4.67
C ASP A 291 1.27 10.87 -3.20
N TYR A 292 1.66 9.76 -2.55
CA TYR A 292 2.22 9.80 -1.20
C TYR A 292 3.49 10.64 -1.16
N ALA A 293 4.40 10.43 -2.12
CA ALA A 293 5.68 11.13 -2.19
C ALA A 293 5.50 12.64 -2.42
N ASP A 294 4.55 13.02 -3.28
CA ASP A 294 4.22 14.42 -3.59
C ASP A 294 3.55 15.13 -2.40
N TYR A 295 2.71 14.42 -1.64
CA TYR A 295 1.95 14.95 -0.50
C TYR A 295 2.47 14.44 0.85
N ARG A 296 3.75 14.06 0.94
CA ARG A 296 4.34 13.48 2.16
C ARG A 296 4.18 14.40 3.38
N SER A 297 4.24 15.72 3.18
CA SER A 297 4.06 16.68 4.28
C SER A 297 2.69 16.61 4.95
N SER A 298 1.68 16.09 4.25
CA SER A 298 0.33 15.89 4.78
C SER A 298 0.02 14.41 5.03
N SER A 299 1.03 13.53 5.13
CA SER A 299 0.79 12.13 5.44
C SER A 299 0.57 11.82 6.91
N TYR A 300 0.00 10.65 7.16
CA TYR A 300 -0.37 10.16 8.47
C TYR A 300 -0.35 8.63 8.51
N LEU A 301 -0.43 8.10 9.74
CA LEU A 301 -0.56 6.67 10.00
C LEU A 301 -2.05 6.30 10.02
N SER A 302 -2.45 5.45 9.07
CA SER A 302 -3.81 4.94 8.92
C SER A 302 -3.94 3.54 9.53
N ARG A 303 -5.11 3.27 10.14
CA ARG A 303 -5.51 1.99 10.71
C ARG A 303 -6.70 1.45 9.92
N TYR A 304 -6.69 0.16 9.63
CA TYR A 304 -7.84 -0.51 9.04
C TYR A 304 -8.88 -0.85 10.13
N ILE A 305 -10.05 -0.23 10.05
CA ILE A 305 -11.17 -0.41 10.99
C ILE A 305 -12.50 -0.30 10.24
N ASN A 306 -13.55 -0.98 10.72
CA ASN A 306 -14.90 -0.91 10.14
C ASN A 306 -14.91 -1.16 8.61
N ASN A 307 -14.15 -2.16 8.16
CA ASN A 307 -13.96 -2.53 6.76
C ASN A 307 -13.35 -1.44 5.85
N ALA A 308 -12.67 -0.44 6.39
CA ALA A 308 -11.99 0.59 5.62
C ALA A 308 -10.68 1.06 6.28
N TRP A 309 -9.77 1.60 5.48
CA TRP A 309 -8.67 2.41 6.00
C TRP A 309 -9.22 3.73 6.53
N ASP A 310 -8.90 4.07 7.77
CA ASP A 310 -9.36 5.32 8.36
C ASP A 310 -8.74 6.55 7.68
N TYR A 311 -9.47 7.65 7.71
CA TYR A 311 -9.10 8.88 7.06
C TYR A 311 -8.98 10.00 8.09
N LEU A 312 -7.86 10.71 8.07
CA LEU A 312 -7.64 11.90 8.88
C LEU A 312 -7.58 13.10 7.95
N GLU A 313 -8.59 13.96 8.00
CA GLU A 313 -8.61 15.19 7.20
C GLU A 313 -7.48 16.16 7.59
N THR A 314 -7.16 16.19 8.89
CA THR A 314 -6.10 17.01 9.46
C THR A 314 -5.13 16.11 10.24
N PRO A 315 -3.97 15.74 9.67
CA PRO A 315 -2.96 14.97 10.37
C PRO A 315 -2.50 15.68 11.64
N GLU A 316 -2.48 14.95 12.75
CA GLU A 316 -2.05 15.49 14.05
C GLU A 316 -0.54 15.69 14.15
N ASN A 317 0.23 14.91 13.38
CA ASN A 317 1.70 14.89 13.43
C ASN A 317 2.28 14.87 12.02
N PHE A 318 3.31 15.68 11.79
CA PHE A 318 4.07 15.71 10.54
C PHE A 318 4.98 14.49 10.37
N PRO A 319 5.37 14.13 9.13
CA PRO A 319 6.40 13.11 8.90
C PRO A 319 7.72 13.52 9.56
N LEU A 320 8.43 12.53 10.10
CA LEU A 320 9.77 12.70 10.65
C LEU A 320 10.78 11.87 9.84
N PRO A 321 12.08 12.23 9.84
CA PRO A 321 13.13 11.37 9.30
C PRO A 321 13.23 10.05 10.05
N GLY A 322 13.56 8.96 9.36
CA GLY A 322 13.64 7.62 9.94
C GLY A 322 14.69 7.49 11.04
N ASN A 323 14.27 7.11 12.25
CA ASN A 323 15.16 6.88 13.39
C ASN A 323 14.97 5.52 14.07
N LEU A 324 14.18 4.61 13.50
CA LEU A 324 14.05 3.24 13.96
C LEU A 324 15.22 2.40 13.42
N THR A 325 16.43 2.79 13.80
CA THR A 325 17.71 2.17 13.42
C THR A 325 18.69 2.33 14.58
N THR A 326 19.71 1.47 14.66
CA THR A 326 20.81 1.62 15.64
C THR A 326 21.99 2.41 15.09
N THR A 327 21.90 2.86 13.84
CA THR A 327 22.88 3.75 13.20
C THR A 327 22.37 5.20 13.23
N ASN A 328 22.91 6.07 12.37
CA ASN A 328 22.46 7.45 12.26
C ASN A 328 21.04 7.53 11.69
N THR A 329 20.35 8.65 11.96
CA THR A 329 19.07 8.97 11.34
C THR A 329 19.14 8.83 9.82
N LEU A 330 18.20 8.08 9.26
CA LEU A 330 18.09 7.80 7.84
C LEU A 330 17.36 8.95 7.14
N ARG A 331 18.02 9.57 6.15
CA ARG A 331 17.45 10.69 5.38
C ARG A 331 16.53 10.26 4.25
N ASN A 332 16.66 9.01 3.81
CA ASN A 332 15.88 8.38 2.75
C ASN A 332 14.80 7.44 3.33
N ALA A 333 14.35 7.75 4.54
CA ALA A 333 13.30 7.02 5.22
C ALA A 333 12.40 8.00 5.96
N THR A 334 11.11 7.71 5.93
CA THR A 334 10.07 8.55 6.51
C THR A 334 9.35 7.78 7.60
N MET A 335 9.07 8.43 8.73
CA MET A 335 8.35 7.85 9.86
C MET A 335 7.13 8.69 10.27
N HIS A 336 6.12 8.01 10.77
CA HIS A 336 4.97 8.61 11.47
C HIS A 336 4.72 7.86 12.76
N TYR A 337 4.09 8.52 13.72
CA TYR A 337 3.48 7.85 14.85
C TYR A 337 2.04 8.31 15.05
N ARG A 338 1.27 7.46 15.74
CA ARG A 338 -0.07 7.79 16.23
C ARG A 338 -0.35 7.04 17.53
N VAL A 339 -1.11 7.66 18.41
CA VAL A 339 -1.53 7.10 19.70
C VAL A 339 -2.93 6.52 19.54
N PHE A 340 -3.11 5.28 20.02
CA PHE A 340 -4.38 4.58 20.00
C PHE A 340 -4.78 4.20 21.43
N ALA A 341 -6.06 4.38 21.78
CA ALA A 341 -6.59 3.96 23.08
C ALA A 341 -6.42 2.44 23.34
N GLY A 342 -6.26 1.66 22.28
CA GLY A 342 -5.91 0.25 22.32
C GLY A 342 -5.73 -0.34 20.92
N ILE A 343 -5.07 -1.50 20.89
CA ILE A 343 -4.83 -2.35 19.71
C ILE A 343 -5.43 -3.72 20.00
N ASN A 344 -6.07 -4.34 19.03
CA ASN A 344 -6.67 -5.67 19.13
C ASN A 344 -5.67 -6.78 18.76
N SER A 345 -6.13 -8.04 18.82
CA SER A 345 -5.30 -9.23 18.57
C SER A 345 -4.83 -9.40 17.13
N ASN A 346 -5.37 -8.62 16.18
CA ASN A 346 -4.88 -8.60 14.81
C ASN A 346 -5.32 -7.33 14.08
N GLU A 347 -4.38 -6.43 13.80
CA GLU A 347 -4.67 -5.15 13.15
C GLU A 347 -3.70 -4.85 12.01
N TYR A 348 -4.19 -4.06 11.08
CA TYR A 348 -3.45 -3.63 9.90
C TYR A 348 -3.31 -2.11 9.90
N PHE A 349 -2.09 -1.67 9.65
CA PHE A 349 -1.71 -0.28 9.57
C PHE A 349 -0.99 -0.02 8.26
N ALA A 350 -1.15 1.18 7.74
CA ALA A 350 -0.44 1.67 6.58
C ALA A 350 -0.17 3.17 6.76
N LYS A 351 0.55 3.78 5.83
CA LYS A 351 0.72 5.23 5.80
C LYS A 351 0.13 5.77 4.52
N SER A 352 -0.66 6.84 4.67
CA SER A 352 -1.37 7.51 3.58
C SER A 352 -1.12 9.01 3.65
N SER A 353 -1.09 9.68 2.51
CA SER A 353 -1.10 11.13 2.42
C SER A 353 -2.51 11.69 2.41
N VAL A 354 -2.77 12.79 3.12
CA VAL A 354 -3.94 13.61 2.82
C VAL A 354 -3.71 14.24 1.48
N VAL A 355 -4.32 13.64 0.48
CA VAL A 355 -4.32 14.17 -0.87
C VAL A 355 -5.47 15.16 -0.95
N TYR A 356 -5.16 16.46 -1.04
CA TYR A 356 -6.13 17.51 -1.32
C TYR A 356 -6.64 17.36 -2.78
N GLY A 357 -7.51 16.36 -2.99
CA GLY A 357 -7.90 15.81 -4.30
C GLY A 357 -6.76 15.05 -4.98
N PRO A 358 -6.90 13.77 -5.44
CA PRO A 358 -8.08 13.18 -6.06
C PRO A 358 -8.44 11.80 -5.46
N TYR A 359 -9.08 11.79 -4.30
CA TYR A 359 -10.02 10.72 -3.91
C TYR A 359 -11.48 11.08 -4.17
N ALA A 360 -11.67 12.08 -5.04
CA ALA A 360 -12.90 12.27 -5.75
C ALA A 360 -13.23 10.97 -6.51
N PRO A 361 -14.45 10.42 -6.39
CA PRO A 361 -14.88 9.26 -7.17
C PRO A 361 -14.56 9.41 -8.67
N ALA A 362 -14.55 10.65 -9.17
CA ALA A 362 -14.02 10.98 -10.48
C ALA A 362 -13.23 12.30 -10.50
N VAL A 363 -12.21 12.36 -11.35
CA VAL A 363 -11.44 13.58 -11.63
C VAL A 363 -11.90 14.17 -12.96
N PHE A 364 -12.65 15.28 -12.91
CA PHE A 364 -13.20 15.91 -14.11
C PHE A 364 -12.14 16.68 -14.90
N ILE A 365 -12.00 16.36 -16.18
CA ILE A 365 -11.22 17.14 -17.15
C ILE A 365 -12.04 18.35 -17.57
N ASP A 366 -13.28 18.10 -18.01
CA ASP A 366 -14.22 19.14 -18.41
C ASP A 366 -15.67 18.69 -18.22
N PHE A 367 -16.55 19.67 -18.10
CA PHE A 367 -18.00 19.53 -18.15
C PHE A 367 -18.57 20.68 -18.96
N ASN A 368 -19.41 20.36 -19.94
CA ASN A 368 -20.11 21.29 -20.80
C ASN A 368 -21.61 20.96 -20.87
N ALA A 369 -22.43 21.99 -21.11
CA ALA A 369 -23.87 21.84 -21.27
C ALA A 369 -24.45 22.95 -22.15
N TRP A 370 -25.43 22.63 -23.00
CA TRP A 370 -26.09 23.59 -23.88
C TRP A 370 -27.52 23.15 -24.25
N ARG A 371 -28.38 24.10 -24.65
CA ARG A 371 -29.71 23.78 -25.19
C ARG A 371 -29.58 23.25 -26.61
N VAL A 372 -30.24 22.11 -26.90
CA VAL A 372 -30.39 21.60 -28.27
C VAL A 372 -31.77 21.94 -28.85
N SER A 373 -32.75 22.20 -27.98
CA SER A 373 -34.06 22.75 -28.34
C SER A 373 -34.69 23.45 -27.13
N ALA A 374 -35.90 24.00 -27.29
CA ALA A 374 -36.66 24.58 -26.19
C ALA A 374 -36.92 23.58 -25.04
N ASN A 375 -36.98 22.29 -25.34
CA ASN A 375 -37.36 21.24 -24.38
C ASN A 375 -36.20 20.36 -23.90
N PHE A 376 -34.99 20.53 -24.45
CA PHE A 376 -33.86 19.64 -24.15
C PHE A 376 -32.54 20.38 -23.98
N ALA A 377 -31.79 19.98 -22.94
CA ALA A 377 -30.41 20.35 -22.74
C ALA A 377 -29.50 19.11 -22.90
N GLN A 378 -28.41 19.27 -23.64
CA GLN A 378 -27.35 18.27 -23.75
C GLN A 378 -26.25 18.57 -22.75
N LEU A 379 -25.79 17.54 -22.05
CA LEU A 379 -24.68 17.57 -21.10
C LEU A 379 -23.61 16.59 -21.58
N GLU A 380 -22.35 17.01 -21.47
CA GLU A 380 -21.18 16.17 -21.75
C GLU A 380 -20.10 16.43 -20.71
N TRP A 381 -19.49 15.37 -20.18
CA TRP A 381 -18.35 15.46 -19.28
C TRP A 381 -17.32 14.39 -19.57
N TYR A 382 -16.08 14.70 -19.19
CA TYR A 382 -14.94 13.83 -19.38
C TYR A 382 -14.17 13.74 -18.08
N VAL A 383 -13.73 12.54 -17.74
CA VAL A 383 -12.97 12.27 -16.51
C VAL A 383 -11.64 11.65 -16.87
N SER A 384 -10.56 12.07 -16.20
CA SER A 384 -9.22 11.52 -16.43
C SER A 384 -8.96 10.26 -15.60
N ARG A 385 -9.69 10.13 -14.48
CA ARG A 385 -9.56 9.04 -13.52
C ARG A 385 -10.91 8.81 -12.82
N GLU A 386 -11.20 7.55 -12.54
CA GLU A 386 -12.29 7.12 -11.65
C GLU A 386 -11.73 6.16 -10.61
N LEU A 387 -12.20 6.26 -9.37
CA LEU A 387 -11.70 5.47 -8.26
C LEU A 387 -12.85 5.04 -7.35
N ASN A 388 -13.16 3.74 -7.37
CA ASN A 388 -14.32 3.15 -6.70
C ASN A 388 -15.65 3.87 -7.02
N ASN A 389 -15.75 4.47 -8.21
CA ASN A 389 -16.91 5.22 -8.65
C ASN A 389 -18.09 4.27 -8.89
N ASP A 390 -19.24 4.59 -8.33
CA ASP A 390 -20.48 3.83 -8.54
C ASP A 390 -21.26 4.43 -9.71
N ARG A 391 -21.53 5.74 -9.62
CA ARG A 391 -22.37 6.46 -10.58
C ARG A 391 -22.09 7.96 -10.62
N PHE A 392 -22.56 8.59 -11.67
CA PHE A 392 -22.70 10.03 -11.81
C PHE A 392 -24.17 10.41 -11.66
N GLU A 393 -24.46 11.37 -10.80
CA GLU A 393 -25.76 12.01 -10.66
C GLU A 393 -25.74 13.37 -11.38
N ILE A 394 -26.73 13.59 -12.24
CA ILE A 394 -26.90 14.85 -12.95
C ILE A 394 -27.80 15.71 -12.09
N GLU A 395 -27.31 16.89 -11.72
CA GLU A 395 -28.03 17.81 -10.88
C GLU A 395 -28.32 19.12 -11.62
N ARG A 396 -29.55 19.62 -11.44
CA ARG A 396 -30.08 20.81 -12.07
C ARG A 396 -30.60 21.79 -11.02
N ARG A 397 -30.42 23.08 -11.28
CA ARG A 397 -31.03 24.18 -10.54
C ARG A 397 -31.54 25.23 -11.52
N PHE A 398 -32.78 25.70 -11.35
CA PHE A 398 -33.26 26.88 -12.08
C PHE A 398 -32.81 28.16 -11.39
N ASP A 399 -32.71 29.27 -12.11
CA ASP A 399 -32.34 30.58 -11.53
C ASP A 399 -33.27 31.04 -10.39
N ARG A 400 -34.55 30.66 -10.42
CA ARG A 400 -35.52 30.88 -9.34
C ARG A 400 -35.32 30.01 -8.10
N ASP A 401 -34.54 28.92 -8.20
CA ASP A 401 -34.37 27.94 -7.14
C ASP A 401 -33.09 28.21 -6.32
N THR A 402 -33.11 27.86 -5.04
CA THR A 402 -31.97 28.03 -4.13
C THR A 402 -31.01 26.84 -4.14
N GLY A 403 -31.48 25.63 -4.47
CA GLY A 403 -30.72 24.38 -4.38
C GLY A 403 -30.73 23.55 -5.66
N PHE A 404 -29.72 22.68 -5.82
CA PHE A 404 -29.67 21.70 -6.90
C PHE A 404 -30.55 20.49 -6.58
N THR A 405 -31.18 19.93 -7.61
CA THR A 405 -32.00 18.71 -7.55
C THR A 405 -31.48 17.69 -8.55
N LYS A 406 -31.51 16.40 -8.20
CA LYS A 406 -31.13 15.31 -9.09
C LYS A 406 -32.19 15.14 -10.19
N VAL A 407 -31.75 15.16 -11.45
CA VAL A 407 -32.62 14.99 -12.63
C VAL A 407 -32.29 13.75 -13.44
N GLY A 408 -31.14 13.13 -13.20
CA GLY A 408 -30.72 11.91 -13.86
C GLY A 408 -29.53 11.24 -13.20
N GLU A 409 -29.18 10.06 -13.68
CA GLU A 409 -27.96 9.36 -13.29
C GLU A 409 -27.43 8.48 -14.43
N LEU A 410 -26.13 8.20 -14.40
CA LEU A 410 -25.46 7.20 -15.23
C LEU A 410 -24.51 6.37 -14.37
N PRO A 411 -24.48 5.03 -14.50
CA PRO A 411 -23.45 4.23 -13.85
C PRO A 411 -22.05 4.57 -14.39
N SER A 412 -21.02 4.31 -13.59
CA SER A 412 -19.64 4.35 -14.07
C SER A 412 -19.45 3.39 -15.24
N GLN A 413 -18.78 3.84 -16.32
CA GLN A 413 -18.33 2.99 -17.42
C GLN A 413 -17.01 2.28 -17.10
N ALA A 414 -16.34 2.67 -16.00
CA ALA A 414 -15.07 2.07 -15.60
C ALA A 414 -15.30 0.65 -15.05
N PRO A 415 -14.49 -0.35 -15.45
CA PRO A 415 -14.53 -1.68 -14.85
C PRO A 415 -14.40 -1.59 -13.32
N ASP A 416 -15.39 -2.13 -12.62
CA ASP A 416 -15.51 -2.08 -11.15
C ASP A 416 -15.46 -0.66 -10.52
N GLY A 417 -15.66 0.39 -11.31
CA GLY A 417 -15.58 1.78 -10.85
C GLY A 417 -14.18 2.37 -10.84
N ASN A 418 -13.20 1.73 -11.50
CA ASN A 418 -11.80 2.17 -11.49
C ASN A 418 -11.27 2.37 -12.91
N SER A 419 -10.78 3.56 -13.21
CA SER A 419 -10.13 3.89 -14.48
C SER A 419 -8.98 4.85 -14.26
N ASN A 420 -7.84 4.62 -14.90
CA ASN A 420 -6.73 5.57 -14.99
C ASN A 420 -6.57 6.13 -16.42
N ILE A 421 -7.61 5.97 -17.26
CA ILE A 421 -7.68 6.52 -18.61
C ILE A 421 -8.92 7.39 -18.75
N ARG A 422 -8.91 8.27 -19.76
CA ARG A 422 -10.03 9.15 -20.05
C ARG A 422 -11.30 8.36 -20.39
N LEU A 423 -12.41 8.69 -19.73
CA LEU A 423 -13.75 8.21 -20.04
C LEU A 423 -14.70 9.38 -20.30
N ASP A 424 -15.62 9.17 -21.25
CA ASP A 424 -16.46 10.22 -21.83
C ASP A 424 -17.94 9.87 -21.65
N TYR A 425 -18.71 10.84 -21.15
CA TYR A 425 -20.11 10.65 -20.79
C TYR A 425 -20.99 11.72 -21.39
N ARG A 426 -22.25 11.35 -21.64
CA ARG A 426 -23.27 12.25 -22.20
C ARG A 426 -24.64 11.97 -21.60
N TYR A 427 -25.40 13.01 -21.35
CA TYR A 427 -26.77 12.92 -20.84
C TYR A 427 -27.66 13.99 -21.47
N THR A 428 -28.88 13.64 -21.84
CA THR A 428 -29.88 14.59 -22.36
C THR A 428 -30.95 14.80 -21.32
N ASP A 429 -31.04 16.03 -20.80
CA ASP A 429 -32.04 16.42 -19.82
C ASP A 429 -33.29 17.00 -20.50
N ALA A 430 -34.47 16.47 -20.15
CA ALA A 430 -35.75 17.03 -20.54
C ALA A 430 -36.03 18.27 -19.68
N ASN A 431 -35.85 19.44 -20.29
CA ASN A 431 -35.94 20.72 -19.63
C ASN A 431 -36.68 21.71 -20.52
N ASN A 432 -37.91 22.06 -20.16
CA ASN A 432 -38.71 23.09 -20.83
C ASN A 432 -38.65 24.44 -20.10
N TYR A 433 -37.74 24.61 -19.13
CA TYR A 433 -37.65 25.86 -18.38
C TYR A 433 -37.16 27.01 -19.25
N GLU A 434 -37.80 28.16 -19.14
CA GLU A 434 -37.61 29.30 -20.03
C GLU A 434 -36.56 30.30 -19.51
N GLY A 435 -36.05 30.08 -18.29
CA GLY A 435 -34.99 30.89 -17.67
C GLY A 435 -33.61 30.22 -17.70
N TRP A 436 -32.67 30.81 -16.98
CA TRP A 436 -31.33 30.25 -16.86
C TRP A 436 -31.37 28.94 -16.08
N THR A 437 -30.69 27.93 -16.62
CA THR A 437 -30.53 26.64 -15.95
C THR A 437 -29.08 26.41 -15.58
N TYR A 438 -28.84 25.90 -14.38
CA TYR A 438 -27.50 25.54 -13.90
C TYR A 438 -27.41 24.04 -13.75
N TYR A 439 -26.33 23.46 -14.24
CA TYR A 439 -26.04 22.04 -14.12
C TYR A 439 -24.72 21.81 -13.40
N ARG A 440 -24.63 20.69 -12.71
CA ARG A 440 -23.37 20.09 -12.26
C ARG A 440 -23.49 18.56 -12.29
N ILE A 441 -22.36 17.88 -12.35
CA ILE A 441 -22.27 16.44 -12.24
C ILE A 441 -21.73 16.11 -10.85
N ARG A 442 -22.39 15.19 -10.14
CA ARG A 442 -21.97 14.65 -8.85
C ARG A 442 -21.53 13.20 -9.04
N ALA A 443 -20.25 12.90 -8.90
CA ALA A 443 -19.77 11.52 -8.89
C ALA A 443 -19.89 10.95 -7.48
N VAL A 444 -20.42 9.73 -7.35
CA VAL A 444 -20.68 9.03 -6.09
C VAL A 444 -19.97 7.68 -6.10
N ALA A 445 -19.13 7.42 -5.11
CA ALA A 445 -18.43 6.14 -4.95
C ALA A 445 -19.29 5.09 -4.24
N LYS A 446 -18.91 3.82 -4.38
CA LYS A 446 -19.58 2.67 -3.73
C LYS A 446 -19.59 2.75 -2.20
N ASN A 447 -18.69 3.54 -1.62
CA ASN A 447 -18.59 3.78 -0.18
C ASN A 447 -19.24 5.11 0.27
N GLY A 448 -20.03 5.76 -0.61
CA GLY A 448 -20.75 6.99 -0.30
C GLY A 448 -19.93 8.28 -0.38
N ARG A 449 -18.66 8.23 -0.80
CA ARG A 449 -17.87 9.44 -1.07
C ARG A 449 -18.35 10.14 -2.33
N GLU A 450 -18.12 11.45 -2.41
CA GLU A 450 -18.68 12.27 -3.48
C GLU A 450 -17.68 13.30 -4.01
N SER A 451 -17.87 13.71 -5.26
CA SER A 451 -17.17 14.85 -5.86
C SER A 451 -18.05 15.53 -6.90
N TYR A 452 -17.75 16.78 -7.20
CA TYR A 452 -18.57 17.60 -8.10
C TYR A 452 -17.75 18.18 -9.25
N SER A 453 -18.35 18.26 -10.42
CA SER A 453 -17.85 19.09 -11.51
C SER A 453 -18.00 20.58 -11.17
N ARG A 454 -17.37 21.43 -11.99
CA ARG A 454 -17.76 22.85 -12.06
C ARG A 454 -19.25 22.99 -12.41
N VAL A 455 -19.87 24.10 -12.01
CA VAL A 455 -21.24 24.44 -12.42
C VAL A 455 -21.24 25.03 -13.83
N LYS A 456 -22.18 24.61 -14.68
CA LYS A 456 -22.42 25.20 -16.00
C LYS A 456 -23.77 25.90 -16.06
N ALA A 457 -23.73 27.18 -16.40
CA ALA A 457 -24.92 27.96 -16.71
C ALA A 457 -25.29 27.79 -18.18
N VAL A 458 -26.55 27.48 -18.43
CA VAL A 458 -27.14 27.26 -19.74
C VAL A 458 -28.23 28.32 -19.94
N PRO A 459 -28.12 29.18 -20.96
CA PRO A 459 -29.12 30.20 -21.22
C PRO A 459 -30.43 29.56 -21.72
N PRO A 460 -31.53 30.33 -21.70
CA PRO A 460 -32.76 30.00 -22.41
C PRO A 460 -32.48 29.65 -23.89
N PHE A 461 -33.31 28.77 -24.46
CA PHE A 461 -33.16 28.41 -25.87
C PHE A 461 -33.50 29.61 -26.77
N LEU A 462 -32.58 29.92 -27.69
CA LEU A 462 -32.69 31.03 -28.62
C LEU A 462 -32.35 30.54 -30.04
N THR A 463 -33.19 30.89 -31.00
CA THR A 463 -32.91 30.76 -32.43
C THR A 463 -32.62 32.16 -32.99
N VAL A 464 -31.45 32.32 -33.59
CA VAL A 464 -31.04 33.56 -34.24
C VAL A 464 -30.75 33.32 -35.71
N ASP A 465 -31.65 33.79 -36.55
CA ASP A 465 -31.52 33.75 -38.00
C ASP A 465 -30.97 35.09 -38.49
N VAL A 466 -29.94 35.05 -39.35
CA VAL A 466 -29.35 36.25 -39.94
C VAL A 466 -29.31 36.13 -41.45
N TRP A 467 -29.91 37.09 -42.16
CA TRP A 467 -29.91 37.08 -43.62
C TRP A 467 -29.96 38.49 -44.26
N PRO A 468 -29.39 38.64 -45.46
CA PRO A 468 -28.45 37.71 -46.07
C PRO A 468 -27.13 37.69 -45.26
N ASN A 469 -26.39 36.58 -45.33
CA ASN A 469 -25.03 36.49 -44.79
C ASN A 469 -24.21 35.56 -45.71
N PRO A 470 -23.25 36.09 -46.49
CA PRO A 470 -22.73 37.46 -46.48
C PRO A 470 -23.72 38.56 -46.95
N ASN A 471 -23.45 39.83 -46.61
CA ASN A 471 -24.27 40.99 -47.00
C ASN A 471 -23.45 42.23 -47.41
N ARG A 472 -24.11 43.29 -47.89
CA ARG A 472 -23.48 44.55 -48.36
C ARG A 472 -23.67 45.73 -47.40
N GLY A 473 -23.52 45.48 -46.10
CA GLY A 473 -23.61 46.45 -45.01
C GLY A 473 -25.02 46.57 -44.42
N GLN A 474 -25.92 45.68 -44.81
CA GLN A 474 -27.31 45.63 -44.35
C GLN A 474 -27.80 44.19 -44.24
N PHE A 475 -28.41 43.84 -43.12
CA PHE A 475 -28.96 42.50 -42.88
C PHE A 475 -30.09 42.56 -41.86
N ASN A 476 -30.90 41.50 -41.85
CA ASN A 476 -31.94 41.28 -40.86
C ASN A 476 -31.49 40.20 -39.89
N VAL A 477 -31.84 40.40 -38.62
CA VAL A 477 -31.67 39.44 -37.54
C VAL A 477 -33.05 39.11 -37.02
N ARG A 478 -33.47 37.86 -37.11
CA ARG A 478 -34.67 37.37 -36.43
C ARG A 478 -34.25 36.56 -35.23
N VAL A 479 -34.77 36.98 -34.08
CA VAL A 479 -34.58 36.32 -32.81
C VAL A 479 -35.91 35.67 -32.44
N ARG A 480 -35.90 34.35 -32.23
CA ARG A 480 -37.03 33.57 -31.74
C ARG A 480 -36.62 32.82 -30.48
N GLY A 481 -37.43 32.87 -29.45
CA GLY A 481 -37.11 32.30 -28.14
C GLY A 481 -37.95 32.94 -27.04
N GLU A 482 -38.01 32.25 -25.89
CA GLU A 482 -38.86 32.61 -24.76
C GLU A 482 -38.45 33.92 -24.07
N GLN A 483 -39.41 34.57 -23.41
CA GLN A 483 -39.48 35.99 -23.00
C GLN A 483 -38.33 36.54 -22.13
N THR A 484 -37.10 36.52 -22.64
CA THR A 484 -35.92 37.09 -21.97
C THR A 484 -35.60 38.46 -22.55
N ASP A 485 -35.55 39.48 -21.69
CA ASP A 485 -35.02 40.80 -22.05
C ASP A 485 -33.51 40.67 -22.34
N MET A 486 -33.08 41.00 -23.56
CA MET A 486 -31.69 40.84 -23.99
C MET A 486 -31.16 42.06 -24.73
N ILE A 487 -29.85 42.12 -24.88
CA ILE A 487 -29.12 43.15 -25.60
C ILE A 487 -28.31 42.47 -26.70
N MET A 488 -28.54 42.84 -27.96
CA MET A 488 -27.67 42.47 -29.07
C MET A 488 -26.65 43.57 -29.32
N GLN A 489 -25.37 43.24 -29.25
CA GLN A 489 -24.26 44.09 -29.66
C GLN A 489 -23.70 43.60 -30.99
N VAL A 490 -23.39 44.54 -31.89
CA VAL A 490 -22.63 44.29 -33.12
C VAL A 490 -21.19 44.68 -32.85
N VAL A 491 -20.29 43.71 -32.85
CA VAL A 491 -18.89 43.91 -32.46
C VAL A 491 -17.98 43.61 -33.64
N ASN A 492 -17.01 44.48 -33.92
CA ASN A 492 -16.00 44.22 -34.95
C ASN A 492 -14.90 43.28 -34.45
N MET A 493 -13.98 42.84 -35.33
CA MET A 493 -12.88 41.94 -34.94
C MET A 493 -11.85 42.57 -33.98
N ALA A 494 -11.87 43.90 -33.81
CA ALA A 494 -11.06 44.61 -32.81
C ALA A 494 -11.76 44.72 -31.44
N GLY A 495 -12.96 44.14 -31.28
CA GLY A 495 -13.73 44.19 -30.03
C GLY A 495 -14.54 45.46 -29.82
N GLN A 496 -14.59 46.37 -30.80
CA GLN A 496 -15.36 47.61 -30.69
C GLN A 496 -16.85 47.36 -30.96
N VAL A 497 -17.71 47.87 -30.08
CA VAL A 497 -19.17 47.84 -30.25
C VAL A 497 -19.56 48.91 -31.26
N MET A 498 -20.07 48.49 -32.41
CA MET A 498 -20.53 49.37 -33.48
C MET A 498 -21.96 49.81 -33.24
N ASN A 499 -22.83 48.86 -32.88
CA ASN A 499 -24.25 49.08 -32.67
C ASN A 499 -24.74 48.25 -31.48
N GLN A 500 -25.81 48.69 -30.84
CA GLN A 500 -26.46 47.99 -29.74
C GLN A 500 -27.99 48.09 -29.86
N TYR A 501 -28.69 46.99 -29.59
CA TYR A 501 -30.14 46.88 -29.70
C TYR A 501 -30.72 46.19 -28.48
N ALA A 502 -31.74 46.77 -27.87
CA ALA A 502 -32.53 46.11 -26.83
C ALA A 502 -33.62 45.25 -27.47
N ILE A 503 -33.80 44.04 -26.95
CA ILE A 503 -34.71 43.03 -27.48
C ILE A 503 -35.58 42.52 -26.33
N ARG A 504 -36.88 42.40 -26.57
CA ARG A 504 -37.83 41.78 -25.64
C ARG A 504 -38.55 40.65 -26.34
N GLY A 505 -38.30 39.41 -25.92
CA GLY A 505 -38.87 38.22 -26.57
C GLY A 505 -38.47 38.11 -28.05
N GLU A 506 -39.42 37.74 -28.91
CA GLU A 506 -39.18 37.65 -30.35
C GLU A 506 -39.06 39.03 -31.01
N ALA A 507 -38.04 39.20 -31.85
CA ALA A 507 -37.82 40.45 -32.57
C ALA A 507 -37.23 40.24 -33.96
N ASN A 508 -37.56 41.15 -34.88
CA ASN A 508 -36.84 41.31 -36.15
C ASN A 508 -36.09 42.65 -36.11
N ILE A 509 -34.77 42.60 -36.24
CA ILE A 509 -33.89 43.76 -36.15
C ILE A 509 -33.24 43.96 -37.50
N ARG A 510 -33.31 45.18 -38.01
CA ARG A 510 -32.61 45.59 -39.23
C ARG A 510 -31.33 46.32 -38.85
N VAL A 511 -30.20 45.78 -39.29
CA VAL A 511 -28.88 46.39 -39.09
C VAL A 511 -28.41 46.95 -40.42
N GLU A 512 -27.92 48.18 -40.41
CA GLU A 512 -27.48 48.90 -41.61
C GLU A 512 -26.20 49.70 -41.33
N GLY A 513 -25.52 50.13 -42.39
CA GLY A 513 -24.41 51.07 -42.31
C GLY A 513 -23.08 50.48 -41.85
N LEU A 514 -22.93 49.15 -41.87
CA LEU A 514 -21.64 48.52 -41.55
C LEU A 514 -20.69 48.56 -42.75
N ALA A 515 -19.44 48.90 -42.49
CA ALA A 515 -18.36 48.81 -43.46
C ALA A 515 -18.00 47.35 -43.78
N LYS A 516 -17.20 47.12 -44.82
CA LYS A 516 -16.69 45.79 -45.15
C LYS A 516 -15.87 45.21 -44.00
N GLY A 517 -16.11 43.95 -43.67
CA GLY A 517 -15.45 43.29 -42.54
C GLY A 517 -16.21 42.11 -41.98
N SER A 518 -15.62 41.47 -40.98
CA SER A 518 -16.28 40.45 -40.16
C SER A 518 -16.77 41.07 -38.86
N TYR A 519 -17.97 40.69 -38.44
CA TYR A 519 -18.59 41.14 -37.21
C TYR A 519 -19.14 39.94 -36.42
N LEU A 520 -19.22 40.10 -35.10
CA LEU A 520 -19.93 39.20 -34.20
C LEU A 520 -21.17 39.92 -33.68
N LEU A 521 -22.33 39.27 -33.82
CA LEU A 521 -23.52 39.60 -33.06
C LEU A 521 -23.42 38.87 -31.73
N VAL A 522 -23.45 39.62 -30.63
CA VAL A 522 -23.28 39.11 -29.28
C VAL A 522 -24.55 39.43 -28.49
N PHE A 523 -25.24 38.41 -28.01
CA PHE A 523 -26.50 38.56 -27.29
C PHE A 523 -26.23 38.37 -25.80
N TYR A 524 -26.54 39.38 -25.01
CA TYR A 524 -26.41 39.37 -23.55
C TYR A 524 -27.78 39.40 -22.89
N ASP A 525 -27.93 38.67 -21.79
CA ASP A 525 -29.06 38.81 -20.90
C ASP A 525 -29.03 40.20 -20.26
N ARG A 526 -30.15 40.94 -20.32
CA ARG A 526 -30.18 42.36 -19.92
C ARG A 526 -29.91 42.56 -18.42
N HIS A 527 -30.32 41.61 -17.59
CA HIS A 527 -30.25 41.75 -16.13
C HIS A 527 -28.89 41.29 -15.58
N SER A 528 -28.43 40.12 -16.03
CA SER A 528 -27.20 39.50 -15.56
C SER A 528 -25.97 39.89 -16.38
N SER A 529 -26.15 40.54 -17.54
CA SER A 529 -25.09 40.85 -18.52
C SER A 529 -24.30 39.62 -18.97
N ARG A 530 -24.88 38.42 -18.82
CA ARG A 530 -24.25 37.16 -19.23
C ARG A 530 -24.46 36.90 -20.71
N LEU A 531 -23.43 36.36 -21.35
CA LEU A 531 -23.48 35.97 -22.75
C LEU A 531 -24.49 34.84 -22.95
N MET A 532 -25.45 35.03 -23.86
CA MET A 532 -26.47 34.04 -24.22
C MET A 532 -26.15 33.37 -25.55
N TYR A 533 -25.76 34.14 -26.58
CA TYR A 533 -25.55 33.62 -27.93
C TYR A 533 -24.56 34.48 -28.72
N THR A 534 -23.88 33.88 -29.71
CA THR A 534 -23.05 34.62 -30.67
C THR A 534 -23.32 34.16 -32.10
N ARG A 535 -23.25 35.09 -33.06
CA ARG A 535 -23.39 34.80 -34.50
C ARG A 535 -22.40 35.62 -35.32
N LYS A 536 -21.66 34.97 -36.21
CA LYS A 536 -20.77 35.68 -37.14
C LYS A 536 -21.54 36.22 -38.35
N VAL A 537 -21.24 37.44 -38.74
CA VAL A 537 -21.77 38.12 -39.93
C VAL A 537 -20.62 38.64 -40.78
N ILE A 538 -20.72 38.48 -42.08
CA ILE A 538 -19.71 38.90 -43.06
C ILE A 538 -20.30 39.99 -43.94
N VAL A 539 -19.65 41.15 -43.96
CA VAL A 539 -19.98 42.29 -44.81
C VAL A 539 -18.96 42.38 -45.94
N ILE A 540 -19.44 42.33 -47.18
CA ILE A 540 -18.67 42.41 -48.42
C ILE A 540 -18.93 43.74 -49.14
N ASP A 541 -18.05 44.11 -50.06
CA ASP A 541 -18.15 45.35 -50.83
C ASP A 541 -19.43 45.42 -51.67
N ARG A 542 -19.95 46.64 -51.82
CA ARG A 542 -20.93 46.96 -52.87
C ARG A 542 -20.18 46.97 -54.20
N GLY A 543 -19.97 45.77 -54.76
CA GLY A 543 -19.52 45.62 -56.14
C GLY A 543 -20.48 46.30 -57.10
#